data_AF-A0A1Z9Q4U7-F1
#
_entry.id   AF-A0A1Z9Q4U7-F1
#
_cell.length_a   1.000
_cell.length_b   1.000
_cell.length_c   1.000
_cell.angle_alpha   90.00
_cell.angle_beta   90.00
_cell.angle_gamma   90.00
#
_symmetry.space_group_name_H-M   'P 1'
#
loop_
_entity.id
_entity.type
_entity.pdbx_description
1 polymer ?
#
loop_
_entity_poly.entity_id
_entity_poly.type
_entity_poly.pdbx_seq_one_letter_code
_entity_poly.pdbx_strand_id
1 'polypeptide(L)' 'MIKVEGHKNLFRDENSGAIIDIDNRAYASYMTSKNRKLDQKAELDEMKKDINEIKSLLKQLTKQIT' A
#
# COMPACT_ATOMS: atom_id res chain seq x y z
N MET A 1 -26.74 -17.88 2.87
CA MET A 1 -25.35 -17.88 3.39
C MET A 1 -25.35 -18.57 4.75
N ILE A 2 -24.46 -19.53 4.97
CA ILE A 2 -24.39 -20.35 6.19
C ILE A 2 -23.22 -19.86 7.05
N LYS A 3 -23.44 -19.53 8.32
CA LYS A 3 -22.36 -19.11 9.22
C LYS A 3 -21.36 -20.25 9.46
N VAL A 4 -20.06 -19.97 9.41
CA VAL A 4 -19.02 -20.95 9.74
C VAL A 4 -18.88 -21.07 11.26
N GLU A 5 -18.89 -22.30 11.77
CA GLU A 5 -18.76 -22.56 13.21
C GLU A 5 -17.43 -22.05 13.77
N GLY A 6 -17.45 -21.51 15.00
CA GLY A 6 -16.27 -20.94 15.64
C GLY A 6 -15.82 -19.57 15.08
N HIS A 7 -16.39 -19.10 13.98
CA HIS A 7 -15.99 -17.84 13.35
C HIS A 7 -17.12 -16.81 13.34
N LYS A 8 -16.82 -15.58 13.80
CA LYS A 8 -17.80 -14.50 13.90
C LYS A 8 -18.17 -13.92 12.54
N ASN A 9 -17.18 -13.73 11.67
CA ASN A 9 -17.30 -12.96 10.44
C ASN A 9 -17.22 -13.83 9.17
N LEU A 10 -17.12 -15.16 9.29
CA LEU A 10 -16.98 -16.06 8.14
C LEU A 10 -18.32 -16.72 7.82
N PHE A 11 -18.71 -16.66 6.54
CA PHE A 11 -19.94 -17.23 6.01
C PHE A 11 -19.64 -18.04 4.76
N ARG A 12 -20.27 -19.21 4.64
CA ARG A 12 -20.25 -20.04 3.44
C ARG A 12 -21.37 -19.62 2.49
N ASP A 13 -21.02 -19.31 1.26
CA ASP A 13 -21.98 -19.14 0.18
C ASP A 13 -22.61 -20.50 -0.18
N GLU A 14 -23.93 -20.53 -0.33
CA GLU A 14 -24.70 -21.78 -0.51
C GLU A 14 -24.58 -22.34 -1.93
N ASN A 15 -24.33 -21.48 -2.91
CA ASN A 15 -24.28 -21.88 -4.33
C ASN A 15 -22.88 -22.37 -4.72
N SER A 16 -21.85 -21.65 -4.30
CA SER A 16 -20.46 -21.92 -4.65
C SER A 16 -19.67 -22.67 -3.58
N GLY A 17 -20.16 -22.69 -2.34
CA GLY A 17 -19.42 -23.24 -1.20
C GLY A 17 -18.25 -22.37 -0.72
N ALA A 18 -18.01 -21.20 -1.33
CA ALA A 18 -16.93 -20.29 -0.96
C ALA A 18 -17.12 -19.75 0.48
N ILE A 19 -16.01 -19.63 1.23
CA ILE A 19 -16.02 -18.97 2.54
C ILE A 19 -15.65 -17.50 2.36
N ILE A 20 -16.52 -16.61 2.85
CA ILE A 20 -16.43 -15.17 2.66
C ILE A 20 -16.32 -14.51 4.04
N ASP A 21 -15.32 -13.66 4.21
CA ASP A 21 -15.23 -12.75 5.35
C ASP A 21 -16.09 -11.51 5.08
N ILE A 22 -17.01 -11.21 5.98
CA ILE A 22 -17.92 -10.06 5.88
C ILE A 22 -17.51 -8.87 6.76
N ASP A 23 -16.34 -8.92 7.41
CA ASP A 23 -15.83 -7.82 8.23
C ASP A 23 -15.31 -6.66 7.38
N ASN A 24 -16.26 -5.88 6.85
CA ASN A 24 -15.97 -4.69 6.07
C ASN A 24 -15.16 -3.65 6.84
N ARG A 25 -15.23 -3.63 8.18
CA ARG A 25 -14.47 -2.68 9.01
C ARG A 25 -13.00 -3.07 9.09
N ALA A 26 -12.71 -4.34 9.34
CA ALA A 26 -11.35 -4.86 9.33
C ALA A 26 -10.72 -4.66 7.94
N TYR A 27 -11.46 -4.97 6.87
CA TYR A 27 -11.02 -4.74 5.50
C TYR A 27 -10.73 -3.26 5.21
N ALA A 28 -11.64 -2.35 5.57
CA ALA A 28 -11.43 -0.91 5.37
C ALA A 28 -10.20 -0.40 6.15
N SER A 29 -10.03 -0.83 7.40
CA SER A 29 -8.85 -0.47 8.20
C SER A 29 -7.54 -0.96 7.59
N TYR A 30 -7.52 -2.20 7.08
CA TYR A 30 -6.39 -2.75 6.34
C TYR A 30 -6.09 -1.91 5.08
N MET A 31 -7.10 -1.60 4.28
CA MET A 31 -6.93 -0.82 3.05
C MET A 31 -6.38 0.59 3.33
N THR A 32 -6.88 1.27 4.37
CA THR A 32 -6.32 2.56 4.82
C THR A 32 -4.85 2.43 5.19
N SER A 33 -4.50 1.40 5.96
CA SER A 33 -3.11 1.15 6.37
C SER A 33 -2.19 0.81 5.18
N LYS A 34 -2.71 0.05 4.22
CA LYS A 34 -2.01 -0.31 2.98
C LYS A 34 -1.75 0.93 2.12
N ASN A 35 -2.78 1.77 1.90
CA ASN A 35 -2.65 2.98 1.10
C ASN A 35 -1.66 3.95 1.73
N ARG A 36 -1.73 4.17 3.05
CA ARG A 36 -0.74 5.00 3.75
C ARG A 36 0.70 4.54 3.54
N LYS A 37 0.95 3.22 3.53
CA LYS A 37 2.29 2.68 3.25
C LYS A 37 2.72 2.88 1.80
N LEU A 38 1.78 2.80 0.86
CA LEU A 38 2.06 3.07 -0.56
C LEU A 38 2.38 4.54 -0.78
N ASP A 39 1.61 5.44 -0.16
CA ASP A 39 1.83 6.90 -0.24
C ASP A 39 3.20 7.26 0.34
N GLN A 40 3.52 6.76 1.54
CA GLN A 40 4.85 6.95 2.15
C GLN A 40 5.99 6.42 1.27
N LYS A 41 5.77 5.29 0.58
CA LYS A 41 6.78 4.74 -0.33
C LYS A 41 6.95 5.65 -1.56
N ALA A 42 5.85 6.16 -2.11
CA ALA A 42 5.87 7.07 -3.25
C ALA A 42 6.61 8.37 -2.90
N GLU A 43 6.32 8.97 -1.74
CA GLU A 43 7.01 10.16 -1.24
C GLU A 43 8.52 9.91 -1.10
N LEU A 44 8.94 8.78 -0.52
CA LEU A 44 10.36 8.43 -0.40
C LEU A 44 11.04 8.24 -1.76
N ASP A 45 10.34 7.65 -2.73
CA ASP A 45 10.89 7.42 -4.06
C ASP A 45 10.98 8.74 -4.86
N GLU A 46 10.06 9.69 -4.64
CA GLU A 46 10.13 11.07 -5.15
C GLU A 46 11.31 11.83 -4.53
N MET A 47 11.45 11.82 -3.20
CA MET A 47 12.58 12.46 -2.52
C MET A 47 13.94 11.94 -3.02
N LYS A 48 14.06 10.63 -3.28
CA LYS A 48 15.28 10.05 -3.86
C LYS A 48 15.57 10.59 -5.25
N LYS A 49 14.53 10.77 -6.08
CA LYS A 49 14.66 11.33 -7.43
C LYS A 49 15.18 12.76 -7.34
N ASP A 50 14.58 13.58 -6.49
CA ASP A 50 15.00 14.98 -6.29
C ASP A 50 16.46 15.06 -5.80
N ILE A 51 16.84 14.20 -4.85
CA ILE A 51 18.23 14.12 -4.37
C ILE A 51 19.19 13.74 -5.50
N ASN A 52 18.80 12.81 -6.37
CA ASN A 52 19.63 12.41 -7.51
C ASN A 52 19.75 13.54 -8.54
N GLU A 53 18.69 14.30 -8.76
CA GLU A 53 18.70 15.48 -9.62
C GLU A 53 19.62 16.57 -9.06
N ILE A 54 19.49 16.91 -7.77
CA ILE A 54 20.38 17.86 -7.08
C ILE A 54 21.85 17.42 -7.23
N LYS A 55 22.15 16.14 -6.97
CA LYS A 55 23.52 15.60 -7.16
C LYS A 55 24.01 15.74 -8.60
N SER A 56 23.14 15.53 -9.59
CA SER A 56 23.47 15.71 -11.00
C SER A 56 23.79 17.17 -11.32
N LEU A 57 22.95 18.10 -10.88
CA LEU A 57 23.16 19.54 -11.07
C LEU A 57 24.46 20.01 -10.39
N LEU A 58 24.73 19.56 -9.17
CA LEU A 58 25.99 19.87 -8.48
C LEU A 58 27.23 19.37 -9.25
N LYS A 59 27.18 18.16 -9.80
CA LYS A 59 28.26 17.63 -10.64
C LYS A 59 28.46 18.42 -11.93
N GLN A 60 27.39 19.00 -12.49
CA GLN A 60 27.49 19.85 -13.67
C GLN A 60 28.14 21.19 -13.32
N LEU A 61 27.76 21.79 -12.20
CA LEU A 61 28.36 23.04 -11.72
C LEU A 61 29.86 22.89 -11.44
N THR A 62 30.27 21.81 -10.77
CA THR A 62 31.70 21.60 -10.46
C THR A 62 32.54 21.40 -11.72
N LYS A 63 31.99 20.78 -12.77
CA LYS A 63 32.64 20.64 -14.09
C LYS A 63 32.77 21.94 -14.88
N GLN A 64 31.97 22.96 -14.57
CA GLN A 64 32.06 24.26 -15.24
C GLN A 64 33.07 25.20 -14.58
N ILE A 65 33.44 24.92 -13.32
CA ILE A 65 34.36 25.72 -12.52
C ILE A 65 35.82 25.21 -12.61
N THR A 66 36.01 23.94 -12.98
CA THR A 66 37.32 23.31 -13.22
C THR A 66 37.59 23.25 -14.72
#